data_AF-A0A9N9SGS5-F1
#
_entry.id   AF-A0A9N9SGS5-F1
#
_cell.length_a   1.000
_cell.length_b   1.000
_cell.length_c   1.000
_cell.angle_alpha   90.00
_cell.angle_beta   90.00
_cell.angle_gamma   90.00
#
_symmetry.space_group_name_H-M   'P 1'
#
loop_
_entity.id
_entity.type
_entity.pdbx_description
1 polymer ?
#
loop_
_entity_poly.entity_id
_entity_poly.type
_entity_poly.pdbx_seq_one_letter_code
_entity_poly.pdbx_strand_id
1 'polypeptide(L)'
;MKTMVSYGESNSKFLETVGWGLDNENQPILDKSSYVFSGKLPLKCLMGFAEDYSRVILNVKQELILIIARSFKNSYIGEVDANVKIDEIEWRIGHIMPSDKQRLKLLNRLNESTTTKVKIGYRMWDLYELPAIRETSSDIWAVKTTNSLERPRYIIIGFQNSDNADDRSKDVTQFINAGVNNIRLYLNSEVYPYERWNLDFEKKLDSVAYYAYDNFQRSYYGKDMGEPMMSIGEFRKNPLFIIDCSHQPDAMKSSTVDIKLEFETRKVKFPSNTKVYALILHDAYLTYSALDGSVHLGTP
;
A
#
# COMPACT_ATOMS: atom_id res chain seq x y z
N MET A 1 2.23 -5.31 -0.29
CA MET A 1 3.04 -4.19 -0.84
C MET A 1 3.22 -3.04 0.16
N LYS A 2 2.19 -2.23 0.50
CA LYS A 2 2.33 -1.08 1.43
C LYS A 2 3.01 -1.45 2.75
N THR A 3 2.56 -2.53 3.41
CA THR A 3 3.14 -3.03 4.66
C THR A 3 4.64 -3.32 4.55
N MET A 4 5.06 -3.99 3.48
CA MET A 4 6.46 -4.42 3.25
C MET A 4 7.44 -3.27 3.05
N VAL A 5 6.96 -2.13 2.54
CA VAL A 5 7.78 -0.93 2.36
C VAL A 5 7.70 0.00 3.57
N SER A 6 6.61 -0.05 4.34
CA SER A 6 6.32 0.94 5.39
C SER A 6 6.90 0.59 6.75
N TYR A 7 7.02 -0.71 7.03
CA TYR A 7 7.42 -1.22 8.33
C TYR A 7 8.80 -1.84 8.29
N GLY A 8 9.41 -1.97 9.47
CA GLY A 8 10.72 -2.57 9.67
C GLY A 8 10.71 -3.68 10.72
N GLU A 9 11.92 -4.10 11.12
CA GLU A 9 12.11 -5.14 12.13
C GLU A 9 11.48 -4.79 13.48
N SER A 10 11.53 -3.51 13.89
CA SER A 10 10.89 -3.00 15.11
C SER A 10 9.38 -3.23 15.15
N ASN A 11 8.75 -3.42 13.99
CA ASN A 11 7.31 -3.64 13.88
C ASN A 11 6.92 -5.13 13.82
N SER A 12 7.88 -6.05 13.73
CA SER A 12 7.66 -7.51 13.60
C SER A 12 6.62 -8.05 14.60
N LYS A 13 6.84 -7.81 15.89
CA LYS A 13 5.94 -8.26 16.98
C LYS A 13 4.52 -7.73 16.86
N PHE A 14 4.37 -6.48 16.43
CA PHE A 14 3.06 -5.89 16.19
C PHE A 14 2.40 -6.56 14.96
N LEU A 15 3.19 -6.83 13.93
CA LEU A 15 2.71 -7.43 12.69
C LEU A 15 2.34 -8.92 12.83
N GLU A 16 2.85 -9.63 13.83
CA GLU A 16 2.39 -10.99 14.17
C GLU A 16 0.87 -11.04 14.38
N THR A 17 0.30 -10.02 15.04
CA THR A 17 -1.15 -9.93 15.30
C THR A 17 -1.99 -9.70 14.04
N VAL A 18 -1.37 -9.35 12.92
CA VAL A 18 -2.03 -9.27 11.60
C VAL A 18 -1.70 -10.46 10.70
N GLY A 19 -1.04 -11.49 11.26
CA GLY A 19 -0.64 -12.69 10.53
C GLY A 19 0.59 -12.51 9.64
N TRP A 20 1.44 -11.52 9.91
CA TRP A 20 2.69 -11.35 9.19
C TRP A 20 3.79 -12.24 9.75
N GLY A 21 4.65 -12.78 8.88
CA GLY A 21 5.82 -13.57 9.28
C GLY A 21 5.49 -14.93 9.90
N LEU A 22 4.30 -15.46 9.61
CA LEU A 22 3.91 -16.81 10.01
C LEU A 22 4.58 -17.85 9.09
N ASP A 23 5.01 -18.96 9.67
CA ASP A 23 5.52 -20.11 8.93
C ASP A 23 5.01 -21.43 9.55
N ASN A 24 5.53 -22.58 9.14
CA ASN A 24 5.08 -23.88 9.67
C ASN A 24 5.46 -24.10 11.14
N GLU A 25 6.54 -23.47 11.61
CA GLU A 25 7.05 -23.58 12.97
C GLU A 25 6.50 -22.45 13.86
N ASN A 26 6.35 -21.25 13.30
CA ASN A 26 5.98 -20.02 13.96
C ASN A 26 4.55 -19.59 13.60
N GLN A 27 3.58 -20.05 14.40
CA GLN A 27 2.16 -19.68 14.29
C GLN A 27 1.58 -19.22 15.63
N PRO A 28 2.10 -18.14 16.22
CA PRO A 28 1.75 -17.74 17.59
C PRO A 28 0.27 -17.33 17.76
N ILE A 29 -0.40 -16.96 16.66
CA ILE A 29 -1.80 -16.54 16.68
C ILE A 29 -2.80 -17.69 16.52
N LEU A 30 -2.34 -18.90 16.18
CA LEU A 30 -3.18 -20.07 15.95
C LEU A 30 -3.11 -21.02 17.15
N ASP A 31 -4.27 -21.30 17.75
CA ASP A 31 -4.37 -22.40 18.69
C ASP A 31 -4.36 -23.74 17.94
N LYS A 32 -3.28 -24.51 18.09
CA LYS A 32 -3.09 -25.81 17.42
C LYS A 32 -4.07 -26.89 17.89
N SER A 33 -4.76 -26.69 19.01
CA SER A 33 -5.71 -27.66 19.56
C SER A 33 -7.13 -27.46 19.03
N SER A 34 -7.60 -26.20 18.99
CA SER A 34 -8.94 -25.86 18.50
C SER A 34 -8.97 -25.38 17.05
N TYR A 35 -7.82 -25.09 16.45
CA TYR A 35 -7.66 -24.48 15.13
C TYR A 35 -8.33 -23.10 14.99
N VAL A 36 -8.46 -22.39 16.11
CA VAL A 36 -9.00 -21.03 16.15
C VAL A 36 -7.84 -20.03 16.19
N PHE A 37 -8.01 -18.92 15.47
CA PHE A 37 -7.09 -17.79 15.52
C PHE A 37 -7.86 -16.49 15.75
N SER A 38 -7.14 -15.48 16.24
CA SER A 38 -7.65 -14.11 16.32
C SER A 38 -6.58 -13.15 15.84
N GLY A 39 -7.00 -12.08 15.15
CA GLY A 39 -6.10 -11.08 14.61
C GLY A 39 -6.64 -9.68 14.83
N LYS A 40 -5.75 -8.69 14.88
CA LYS A 40 -6.12 -7.28 15.00
C LYS A 40 -5.39 -6.48 13.94
N LEU A 41 -6.13 -6.04 12.93
CA LEU A 41 -5.62 -5.21 11.84
C LEU A 41 -5.92 -3.72 12.09
N PRO A 42 -4.91 -2.88 12.40
CA PRO A 42 -5.16 -1.46 12.57
C PRO A 42 -5.53 -0.79 11.26
N LEU A 43 -6.48 0.14 11.33
CA LEU A 43 -6.97 0.88 10.16
C LEU A 43 -5.87 1.64 9.42
N LYS A 44 -4.82 2.10 10.12
CA LYS A 44 -3.65 2.74 9.49
C LYS A 44 -2.91 1.84 8.48
N CYS A 45 -3.05 0.52 8.59
CA CYS A 45 -2.48 -0.43 7.62
C CYS A 45 -3.35 -0.57 6.36
N LEU A 46 -4.64 -0.22 6.45
CA LEU A 46 -5.63 -0.39 5.39
C LEU A 46 -5.94 0.90 4.63
N MET A 47 -5.98 2.04 5.33
CA MET A 47 -6.38 3.33 4.78
C MET A 47 -5.49 4.44 5.31
N GLY A 48 -5.03 5.33 4.43
CA GLY A 48 -4.11 6.38 4.83
C GLY A 48 -4.78 7.53 5.58
N PHE A 49 -6.11 7.66 5.52
CA PHE A 49 -6.84 8.53 6.44
C PHE A 49 -6.54 8.18 7.91
N ALA A 50 -6.58 6.88 8.26
CA ALA A 50 -6.27 6.43 9.62
C ALA A 50 -4.77 6.42 9.93
N GLU A 51 -3.92 6.49 8.90
CA GLU A 51 -2.47 6.67 9.04
C GLU A 51 -2.10 8.12 9.36
N ASP A 52 -2.76 9.08 8.71
CA ASP A 52 -2.38 10.49 8.74
C ASP A 52 -3.21 11.34 9.72
N TYR A 53 -4.48 10.98 9.94
CA TYR A 53 -5.39 11.76 10.77
C TYR A 53 -5.54 11.14 12.17
N SER A 54 -4.85 11.74 13.14
CA SER A 54 -4.85 11.30 14.55
C SER A 54 -5.76 12.13 15.48
N ARG A 55 -6.60 13.01 14.92
CA ARG A 55 -7.49 13.89 15.69
C ARG A 55 -8.89 13.31 15.82
N VAL A 56 -9.64 13.84 16.80
CA VAL A 56 -11.04 13.44 17.06
C VAL A 56 -11.94 13.96 15.94
N ILE A 57 -12.86 13.12 15.49
CA ILE A 57 -13.91 13.46 14.54
C ILE A 57 -15.23 13.56 15.32
N LEU A 58 -16.03 14.57 15.03
CA LEU A 58 -17.30 14.86 15.70
C LEU A 58 -18.47 14.76 14.72
N ASN A 59 -19.58 14.19 15.18
CA ASN A 59 -20.86 14.13 14.46
C ASN A 59 -20.83 13.45 13.07
N VAL A 60 -19.77 12.72 12.71
CA VAL A 60 -19.67 12.01 11.43
C VAL A 60 -20.20 10.59 11.57
N LYS A 61 -21.14 10.22 10.69
CA LYS A 61 -21.54 8.81 10.53
C LYS A 61 -20.38 8.03 9.92
N GLN A 62 -20.01 6.93 10.57
CA GLN A 62 -18.92 6.08 10.12
C GLN A 62 -19.50 4.76 9.59
N GLU A 63 -19.04 4.34 8.41
CA GLU A 63 -19.46 3.10 7.75
C GLU A 63 -18.23 2.44 7.12
N LEU A 64 -18.14 1.12 7.27
CA LEU A 64 -17.06 0.30 6.74
C LEU A 64 -17.71 -0.84 5.98
N ILE A 65 -17.44 -0.86 4.67
CA ILE A 65 -17.93 -1.89 3.78
C ILE A 65 -16.76 -2.81 3.47
N LEU A 66 -16.92 -4.08 3.81
CA LEU A 66 -15.95 -5.13 3.50
C LEU A 66 -16.52 -6.04 2.44
N ILE A 67 -15.73 -6.30 1.40
CA ILE A 67 -16.08 -7.25 0.35
C ILE A 67 -15.17 -8.47 0.53
N ILE A 68 -15.74 -9.59 0.94
CA ILE A 68 -15.01 -10.84 1.17
C ILE A 68 -14.91 -11.60 -0.16
N ALA A 69 -13.71 -12.09 -0.47
CA ALA A 69 -13.48 -12.90 -1.66
C ALA A 69 -14.29 -14.22 -1.61
N ARG A 70 -14.59 -14.79 -2.77
CA ARG A 70 -15.32 -16.06 -2.86
C ARG A 70 -14.49 -17.28 -2.42
N SER A 71 -13.18 -17.11 -2.29
CA SER A 71 -12.20 -18.16 -2.01
C SER A 71 -11.10 -17.58 -1.12
N PHE A 72 -10.54 -18.44 -0.25
CA PHE A 72 -9.42 -18.11 0.65
C PHE A 72 -8.14 -18.88 0.29
N LYS A 73 -8.03 -19.43 -0.92
CA LYS A 73 -6.87 -20.24 -1.36
C LYS A 73 -5.53 -19.49 -1.27
N ASN A 74 -5.57 -18.17 -1.37
CA ASN A 74 -4.41 -17.29 -1.23
C ASN A 74 -4.19 -16.80 0.22
N SER A 75 -4.89 -17.36 1.21
CA SER A 75 -4.83 -16.94 2.61
C SER A 75 -4.12 -17.95 3.52
N TYR A 76 -3.68 -19.09 2.98
CA TYR A 76 -2.94 -20.12 3.71
C TYR A 76 -1.96 -20.85 2.78
N ILE A 77 -0.95 -21.50 3.38
CA ILE A 77 -0.02 -22.39 2.68
C ILE A 77 -0.19 -23.79 3.30
N GLY A 78 -0.28 -24.83 2.46
CA GLY A 78 -0.44 -26.19 2.97
C GLY A 78 -0.46 -27.28 1.90
N GLU A 79 -0.24 -28.52 2.33
CA GLU A 79 -0.27 -29.69 1.46
C GLU A 79 -1.70 -30.09 1.06
N VAL A 80 -2.69 -29.74 1.87
CA VAL A 80 -4.13 -30.03 1.70
C VAL A 80 -4.94 -28.73 1.76
N ASP A 81 -6.17 -28.77 1.22
CA ASP A 81 -7.06 -27.61 1.30
C ASP A 81 -7.51 -27.37 2.73
N ALA A 82 -7.36 -26.12 3.19
CA ALA A 82 -7.88 -25.67 4.47
C ALA A 82 -9.25 -25.01 4.26
N ASN A 83 -10.20 -25.32 5.13
CA ASN A 83 -11.47 -24.62 5.16
C ASN A 83 -11.38 -23.43 6.12
N VAL A 84 -11.01 -22.26 5.58
CA VAL A 84 -10.94 -21.02 6.36
C VAL A 84 -12.34 -20.43 6.47
N LYS A 85 -12.80 -20.20 7.71
CA LYS A 85 -14.08 -19.55 8.00
C LYS A 85 -13.82 -18.32 8.86
N ILE A 86 -14.48 -17.22 8.52
CA ILE A 86 -14.50 -16.01 9.34
C ILE A 86 -15.81 -16.04 10.13
N ASP A 87 -15.71 -16.28 11.44
CA ASP A 87 -16.88 -16.34 12.32
C ASP A 87 -17.36 -14.95 12.74
N GLU A 88 -16.42 -14.03 13.02
CA GLU A 88 -16.72 -12.70 13.53
C GLU A 88 -15.75 -11.67 12.96
N ILE A 89 -16.29 -10.51 12.56
CA ILE A 89 -15.51 -9.33 12.20
C ILE A 89 -16.02 -8.17 13.04
N GLU A 90 -15.18 -7.67 13.95
CA GLU A 90 -15.47 -6.48 14.72
C GLU A 90 -14.62 -5.29 14.26
N TRP A 91 -15.27 -4.14 14.13
CA TRP A 91 -14.59 -2.86 14.04
C TRP A 91 -14.64 -2.17 15.40
N ARG A 92 -13.46 -1.88 15.96
CA ARG A 92 -13.31 -1.08 17.19
C ARG A 92 -12.72 0.31 16.88
N ILE A 93 -13.45 1.36 17.22
CA ILE A 93 -12.95 2.75 17.25
C ILE A 93 -13.04 3.31 18.66
N GLY A 94 -11.99 4.03 19.06
CA GLY A 94 -11.97 4.76 20.32
C GLY A 94 -13.02 5.86 20.34
N HIS A 95 -13.92 5.82 21.32
CA HIS A 95 -14.95 6.84 21.51
C HIS A 95 -14.63 7.68 22.75
N ILE A 96 -14.62 9.00 22.59
CA ILE A 96 -14.30 9.95 23.67
C ILE A 96 -15.57 10.69 24.07
N MET A 97 -15.97 10.55 25.33
CA MET A 97 -17.12 11.26 25.90
C MET A 97 -16.63 12.38 26.82
N PRO A 98 -16.63 13.65 26.36
CA PRO A 98 -16.27 14.77 27.22
C PRO A 98 -17.32 14.98 28.32
N SER A 99 -16.90 15.46 29.49
CA SER A 99 -17.83 15.89 30.54
C SER A 99 -18.72 17.04 30.06
N ASP A 100 -19.91 17.20 30.65
CA ASP A 100 -20.89 18.21 30.20
C ASP A 100 -20.31 19.62 30.12
N LYS A 101 -19.45 19.99 31.08
CA LYS A 101 -18.74 21.27 31.07
C LYS A 101 -17.82 21.44 29.85
N GLN A 102 -17.11 20.37 29.46
CA GLN A 102 -16.23 20.41 28.29
C GLN A 102 -17.01 20.29 26.99
N ARG A 103 -18.09 19.50 26.98
CA ARG A 103 -19.02 19.38 25.86
C ARG A 103 -19.64 20.74 25.52
N LEU A 104 -20.12 21.50 26.50
CA LEU A 104 -20.71 22.82 26.29
C LEU A 104 -19.68 23.82 25.73
N LYS A 105 -18.45 23.79 26.25
CA LYS A 105 -17.34 24.60 25.70
C LYS A 105 -17.02 24.24 24.25
N LEU A 106 -17.01 22.95 23.92
CA LEU A 106 -16.78 22.47 22.55
C LEU A 106 -17.88 22.93 21.61
N LEU A 107 -19.15 22.79 22.00
CA LEU A 107 -20.30 23.23 21.21
C LEU A 107 -20.31 24.74 20.97
N ASN A 108 -19.99 25.55 21.99
CA ASN A 108 -19.87 27.00 21.83
C ASN A 108 -18.80 27.38 20.79
N ARG A 109 -17.63 26.74 20.84
CA ARG A 109 -16.55 26.95 19.85
C ARG A 109 -16.96 26.54 18.43
N LEU A 110 -17.77 25.49 18.28
CA LEU A 110 -18.26 25.05 16.98
C LEU A 110 -19.28 26.03 16.37
N ASN A 111 -20.04 26.74 17.20
CA ASN A 111 -21.07 27.69 16.77
C ASN A 111 -20.54 29.07 16.35
N GLU A 112 -19.32 29.45 16.72
CA GLU A 112 -18.72 30.76 16.42
C GLU A 112 -18.20 30.91 14.96
N SER A 113 -18.64 30.02 14.05
CA SER A 113 -18.68 30.18 12.58
C SER A 113 -17.39 30.08 11.75
N THR A 114 -16.19 29.93 12.33
CA THR A 114 -14.95 29.75 11.53
C THR A 114 -14.31 28.35 11.65
N THR A 115 -14.76 27.52 12.57
CA THR A 115 -14.16 26.18 12.87
C THR A 115 -15.00 25.01 12.37
N THR A 116 -16.10 25.27 11.66
CA THR A 116 -17.09 24.23 11.33
C THR A 116 -16.61 23.27 10.25
N LYS A 117 -15.86 23.77 9.24
CA LYS A 117 -15.33 22.96 8.15
C LYS A 117 -13.85 22.65 8.38
N VAL A 118 -13.55 21.38 8.60
CA VAL A 118 -12.19 20.88 8.78
C VAL A 118 -11.70 20.28 7.47
N LYS A 119 -10.71 20.92 6.86
CA LYS A 119 -9.97 20.36 5.74
C LYS A 119 -8.96 19.34 6.26
N ILE A 120 -9.00 18.13 5.72
CA ILE A 120 -8.09 17.03 6.05
C ILE A 120 -7.35 16.64 4.78
N GLY A 121 -6.04 16.79 4.79
CA GLY A 121 -5.16 16.12 3.84
C GLY A 121 -4.78 14.75 4.38
N TYR A 122 -4.83 13.74 3.53
CA TYR A 122 -4.39 12.39 3.83
C TYR A 122 -3.83 11.73 2.58
N ARG A 123 -3.03 10.69 2.75
CA ARG A 123 -2.46 9.93 1.65
C ARG A 123 -3.40 8.78 1.34
N MET A 124 -3.68 8.58 0.06
CA MET A 124 -4.46 7.45 -0.43
C MET A 124 -3.56 6.55 -1.27
N TRP A 125 -3.95 5.28 -1.38
CA TRP A 125 -3.27 4.35 -2.26
C TRP A 125 -4.27 3.49 -3.01
N ASP A 126 -4.02 3.36 -4.31
CA ASP A 126 -4.80 2.55 -5.22
C ASP A 126 -3.92 1.44 -5.79
N LEU A 127 -4.42 0.21 -5.79
CA LEU A 127 -3.74 -0.95 -6.35
C LEU A 127 -4.26 -1.23 -7.75
N TYR A 128 -3.34 -1.30 -8.71
CA TYR A 128 -3.61 -1.68 -10.09
C TYR A 128 -2.87 -2.97 -10.42
N GLU A 129 -3.48 -3.80 -11.26
CA GLU A 129 -2.93 -5.08 -11.72
C GLU A 129 -2.85 -5.09 -13.25
N LEU A 130 -1.69 -5.49 -13.77
CA LEU A 130 -1.49 -5.97 -15.13
C LEU A 130 -1.50 -7.52 -15.08
N PRO A 131 -2.55 -8.18 -15.60
CA PRO A 131 -2.71 -9.63 -15.46
C PRO A 131 -1.61 -10.46 -16.12
N ALA A 132 -0.97 -9.94 -17.17
CA ALA A 132 0.17 -10.57 -17.83
C ALA A 132 1.02 -9.51 -18.53
N ILE A 133 2.30 -9.46 -18.21
CA ILE A 133 3.30 -8.74 -18.99
C ILE A 133 3.56 -9.49 -20.30
N ARG A 134 3.83 -8.75 -21.38
CA ARG A 134 4.19 -9.34 -22.67
C ARG A 134 5.52 -10.09 -22.56
N GLU A 135 5.59 -11.25 -23.20
CA GLU A 135 6.79 -12.09 -23.30
C GLU A 135 7.82 -11.52 -24.30
N THR A 136 8.16 -10.26 -24.12
CA THR A 136 9.12 -9.49 -24.92
C THR A 136 10.22 -8.95 -24.00
N SER A 137 11.29 -8.39 -24.58
CA SER A 137 12.37 -7.76 -23.80
C SER A 137 11.98 -6.41 -23.19
N SER A 138 10.88 -5.81 -23.66
CA SER A 138 10.30 -4.60 -23.10
C SER A 138 8.78 -4.61 -23.18
N ASP A 139 8.12 -3.93 -22.25
CA ASP A 139 6.68 -3.74 -22.20
C ASP A 139 6.34 -2.34 -21.66
N ILE A 140 5.18 -1.81 -22.05
CA ILE A 140 4.64 -0.54 -21.58
C ILE A 140 3.20 -0.79 -21.14
N TRP A 141 2.91 -0.46 -19.89
CA TRP A 141 1.60 -0.54 -19.29
C TRP A 141 1.04 0.85 -19.01
N ALA A 142 -0.04 1.21 -19.72
CA ALA A 142 -0.83 2.41 -19.42
C ALA A 142 -1.82 2.09 -18.29
N VAL A 143 -1.59 2.67 -17.11
CA VAL A 143 -2.42 2.45 -15.92
C VAL A 143 -3.65 3.37 -16.02
N LYS A 144 -4.83 2.78 -16.20
CA LYS A 144 -6.09 3.53 -16.23
C LYS A 144 -6.54 3.82 -14.79
N THR A 145 -6.45 5.07 -14.40
CA THR A 145 -6.83 5.53 -13.06
C THR A 145 -8.31 5.91 -13.05
N THR A 146 -9.04 5.57 -11.99
CA THR A 146 -10.50 5.80 -11.90
C THR A 146 -10.85 7.24 -11.55
N ASN A 147 -9.92 7.92 -10.88
CA ASN A 147 -10.08 9.29 -10.39
C ASN A 147 -9.03 10.13 -11.10
N SER A 148 -9.32 11.41 -11.35
CA SER A 148 -8.30 12.38 -11.77
C SER A 148 -7.29 12.55 -10.63
N LEU A 149 -6.33 11.62 -10.56
CA LEU A 149 -5.22 11.66 -9.63
C LEU A 149 -4.44 12.93 -9.93
N GLU A 150 -4.42 13.86 -9.00
CA GLU A 150 -3.71 15.11 -9.21
C GLU A 150 -2.21 14.92 -9.23
N ARG A 151 -1.70 14.09 -8.31
CA ARG A 151 -0.28 14.02 -8.02
C ARG A 151 0.11 12.70 -7.35
N PRO A 152 0.36 11.64 -8.12
CA PRO A 152 1.03 10.44 -7.63
C PRO A 152 2.36 10.81 -6.98
N ARG A 153 2.64 10.39 -5.75
CA ARG A 153 3.91 10.69 -5.06
C ARG A 153 4.89 9.53 -5.12
N TYR A 154 4.36 8.31 -5.02
CA TYR A 154 5.17 7.09 -5.11
C TYR A 154 4.43 6.04 -5.92
N ILE A 155 5.17 5.25 -6.67
CA ILE A 155 4.66 4.03 -7.27
C ILE A 155 5.51 2.87 -6.77
N ILE A 156 4.86 1.90 -6.14
CA ILE A 156 5.49 0.68 -5.65
C ILE A 156 5.08 -0.44 -6.62
N ILE A 157 6.07 -1.11 -7.19
CA ILE A 157 5.88 -2.06 -8.27
C ILE A 157 6.38 -3.42 -7.81
N GLY A 158 5.58 -4.46 -8.04
CA GLY A 158 5.94 -5.83 -7.74
C GLY A 158 5.57 -6.73 -8.91
N PHE A 159 6.44 -7.68 -9.22
CA PHE A 159 6.18 -8.72 -10.22
C PHE A 159 5.88 -10.02 -9.50
N GLN A 160 4.85 -10.74 -9.92
CA GLN A 160 4.48 -12.01 -9.30
C GLN A 160 4.27 -13.07 -10.38
N ASN A 161 4.64 -14.31 -10.08
CA ASN A 161 4.24 -15.43 -10.93
C ASN A 161 2.73 -15.69 -10.72
N SER A 162 1.94 -15.61 -11.79
CA SER A 162 0.49 -15.86 -11.75
C SER A 162 0.14 -17.29 -11.36
N ASP A 163 1.04 -18.24 -11.61
CA ASP A 163 0.85 -19.64 -11.21
C ASP A 163 0.74 -19.78 -9.68
N ASN A 164 1.30 -18.83 -8.92
CA ASN A 164 1.23 -18.86 -7.46
C ASN A 164 -0.13 -18.41 -6.91
N ALA A 165 -0.95 -17.67 -7.67
CA ALA A 165 -2.07 -16.92 -7.10
C ALA A 165 -3.17 -17.79 -6.44
N ASP A 166 -3.34 -19.02 -6.94
CA ASP A 166 -4.29 -20.01 -6.41
C ASP A 166 -3.62 -21.33 -5.99
N ASP A 167 -2.29 -21.38 -5.98
CA ASP A 167 -1.51 -22.55 -5.58
C ASP A 167 -1.18 -22.47 -4.08
N ARG A 168 -1.88 -23.29 -3.28
CA ARG A 168 -1.67 -23.41 -1.83
C ARG A 168 -0.26 -23.86 -1.42
N SER A 169 0.56 -24.35 -2.34
CA SER A 169 1.96 -24.69 -2.07
C SER A 169 2.90 -23.49 -2.18
N LYS A 170 2.38 -22.34 -2.63
CA LYS A 170 3.16 -21.13 -2.90
C LYS A 170 2.74 -20.00 -1.98
N ASP A 171 3.73 -19.22 -1.58
CA ASP A 171 3.49 -17.95 -0.89
C ASP A 171 3.03 -16.89 -1.90
N VAL A 172 1.79 -16.45 -1.77
CA VAL A 172 1.20 -15.41 -2.62
C VAL A 172 1.70 -14.01 -2.30
N THR A 173 2.46 -13.83 -1.22
CA THR A 173 3.12 -12.57 -0.88
C THR A 173 4.52 -12.46 -1.50
N GLN A 174 5.00 -13.54 -2.14
CA GLN A 174 6.30 -13.61 -2.79
C GLN A 174 6.26 -12.97 -4.19
N PHE A 175 6.96 -11.83 -4.32
CA PHE A 175 7.31 -11.22 -5.58
C PHE A 175 8.59 -11.85 -6.17
N ILE A 176 8.80 -11.63 -7.46
CA ILE A 176 9.98 -12.07 -8.21
C ILE A 176 10.69 -10.85 -8.81
N ASN A 177 12.00 -10.98 -9.06
CA ASN A 177 12.74 -9.92 -9.77
C ASN A 177 12.41 -9.81 -11.27
N ALA A 178 11.76 -10.85 -11.83
CA ALA A 178 11.39 -10.98 -13.24
C ALA A 178 12.53 -10.70 -14.26
N GLY A 179 13.79 -10.72 -13.83
CA GLY A 179 14.92 -10.30 -14.67
C GLY A 179 14.87 -8.83 -15.10
N VAL A 180 14.17 -7.97 -14.36
CA VAL A 180 14.02 -6.55 -14.68
C VAL A 180 15.37 -5.86 -14.67
N ASN A 181 15.61 -5.06 -15.71
CA ASN A 181 16.79 -4.24 -15.92
C ASN A 181 16.47 -2.76 -15.66
N ASN A 182 15.40 -2.25 -16.26
CA ASN A 182 14.95 -0.88 -16.07
C ASN A 182 13.45 -0.85 -15.82
N ILE A 183 13.05 0.09 -14.97
CA ILE A 183 11.65 0.49 -14.80
C ILE A 183 11.62 2.00 -14.95
N ARG A 184 10.71 2.51 -15.77
CA ARG A 184 10.44 3.93 -15.93
C ARG A 184 8.97 4.20 -15.79
N LEU A 185 8.67 5.24 -15.04
CA LEU A 185 7.37 5.84 -14.91
C LEU A 185 7.34 7.09 -15.79
N TYR A 186 6.34 7.15 -16.66
CA TYR A 186 5.97 8.36 -17.38
C TYR A 186 4.73 8.93 -16.70
N LEU A 187 4.85 10.14 -16.18
CA LEU A 187 3.72 10.95 -15.72
C LEU A 187 3.52 12.07 -16.75
N ASN A 188 2.53 11.93 -17.62
CA ASN A 188 2.39 12.76 -18.82
C ASN A 188 3.69 12.77 -19.66
N SER A 189 4.43 13.87 -19.64
CA SER A 189 5.70 14.06 -20.37
C SER A 189 6.94 13.88 -19.49
N GLU A 190 6.78 13.77 -18.17
CA GLU A 190 7.89 13.65 -17.21
C GLU A 190 8.25 12.17 -16.97
N VAL A 191 9.53 11.90 -16.75
CA VAL A 191 10.06 10.53 -16.60
C VAL A 191 10.75 10.36 -15.25
N TYR A 192 10.39 9.29 -14.54
CA TYR A 192 10.94 8.92 -13.24
C TYR A 192 11.35 7.44 -13.20
N PRO A 193 12.50 7.08 -12.63
CA PRO A 193 13.65 7.95 -12.44
C PRO A 193 14.19 8.47 -13.79
N TYR A 194 14.86 9.61 -13.77
CA TYR A 194 15.51 10.17 -14.97
C TYR A 194 16.61 9.24 -15.49
N GLU A 195 17.44 8.74 -14.59
CA GLU A 195 18.51 7.79 -14.90
C GLU A 195 17.98 6.36 -15.04
N ARG A 196 18.62 5.59 -15.93
CA ARG A 196 18.38 4.15 -16.03
C ARG A 196 19.06 3.43 -14.89
N TRP A 197 18.31 2.61 -14.15
CA TRP A 197 18.86 1.81 -13.06
C TRP A 197 19.85 0.74 -13.52
N ASN A 198 19.71 0.24 -14.75
CA ASN A 198 20.62 -0.73 -15.35
C ASN A 198 20.82 -2.01 -14.52
N LEU A 199 19.77 -2.50 -13.86
CA LEU A 199 19.83 -3.59 -12.90
C LEU A 199 20.36 -4.90 -13.51
N ASP A 200 21.06 -5.66 -12.68
CA ASP A 200 21.49 -7.04 -12.98
C ASP A 200 21.50 -7.85 -11.68
N PHE A 201 20.37 -8.53 -11.40
CA PHE A 201 20.20 -9.34 -10.20
C PHE A 201 21.15 -10.55 -10.15
N GLU A 202 21.57 -11.09 -11.30
CA GLU A 202 22.50 -12.22 -11.38
C GLU A 202 23.90 -11.80 -10.94
N LYS A 203 24.29 -10.56 -11.26
CA LYS A 203 25.56 -9.94 -10.83
C LYS A 203 25.44 -9.13 -9.54
N LYS A 204 24.28 -9.13 -8.87
CA LYS A 204 23.99 -8.32 -7.67
C LYS A 204 24.21 -6.81 -7.88
N LEU A 205 23.96 -6.33 -9.09
CA LEU A 205 23.91 -4.90 -9.44
C LEU A 205 22.48 -4.38 -9.25
N ASP A 206 22.03 -4.41 -8.00
CA ASP A 206 20.66 -4.09 -7.59
C ASP A 206 20.59 -3.09 -6.44
N SER A 207 21.73 -2.51 -6.06
CA SER A 207 21.85 -1.57 -4.93
C SER A 207 20.98 -0.32 -5.11
N VAL A 208 20.81 0.18 -6.33
CA VAL A 208 19.97 1.37 -6.58
C VAL A 208 18.49 1.09 -6.32
N ALA A 209 17.99 -0.12 -6.66
CA ALA A 209 16.62 -0.53 -6.38
C ALA A 209 16.42 -0.74 -4.87
N TYR A 210 17.39 -1.37 -4.21
CA TYR A 210 17.36 -1.53 -2.75
C TYR A 210 17.43 -0.20 -2.00
N TYR A 211 18.25 0.74 -2.48
CA TYR A 211 18.33 2.09 -1.93
C TYR A 211 16.98 2.81 -2.05
N ALA A 212 16.29 2.71 -3.18
CA ALA A 212 14.95 3.27 -3.34
C ALA A 212 13.94 2.62 -2.39
N TYR A 213 14.04 1.30 -2.18
CA TYR A 213 13.24 0.55 -1.23
C TYR A 213 13.43 1.03 0.22
N ASP A 214 14.67 1.13 0.68
CA ASP A 214 15.04 1.62 2.02
C ASP A 214 14.65 3.10 2.23
N ASN A 215 14.97 3.94 1.24
CA ASN A 215 14.78 5.38 1.33
C ASN A 215 13.30 5.79 1.31
N PHE A 216 12.39 4.90 0.89
CA PHE A 216 10.95 5.17 0.95
C PHE A 216 10.49 5.56 2.34
N GLN A 217 10.93 4.88 3.40
CA GLN A 217 10.48 5.21 4.74
C GLN A 217 10.95 6.60 5.18
N ARG A 218 12.16 6.99 4.79
CA ARG A 218 12.72 8.30 5.09
C ARG A 218 11.95 9.41 4.37
N SER A 219 11.76 9.23 3.06
CA SER A 219 11.07 10.20 2.19
C SER A 219 9.56 10.30 2.53
N TYR A 220 8.87 9.18 2.71
CA TYR A 220 7.43 9.13 2.93
C TYR A 220 7.02 9.44 4.37
N TYR A 221 7.73 8.94 5.39
CA TYR A 221 7.38 9.15 6.80
C TYR A 221 8.17 10.25 7.49
N GLY A 222 9.18 10.82 6.83
CA GLY A 222 10.09 11.78 7.47
C GLY A 222 10.95 11.15 8.56
N LYS A 223 11.25 9.85 8.46
CA LYS A 223 12.19 9.19 9.39
C LYS A 223 13.62 9.63 9.09
N ASP A 224 14.43 9.80 10.13
CA ASP A 224 15.86 10.11 9.99
C ASP A 224 16.59 8.98 9.23
N MET A 225 16.35 7.74 9.65
CA MET A 225 16.91 6.52 9.08
C MET A 225 15.80 5.57 8.64
N GLY A 226 16.03 4.87 7.52
CA GLY A 226 15.17 3.79 7.07
C GLY A 226 15.35 2.58 7.96
N GLU A 227 14.25 1.85 8.18
CA GLU A 227 14.28 0.55 8.83
C GLU A 227 13.57 -0.44 7.91
N PRO A 228 14.22 -0.89 6.84
CA PRO A 228 13.59 -1.72 5.82
C PRO A 228 13.22 -3.08 6.42
N MET A 229 12.05 -3.60 6.07
CA MET A 229 11.61 -4.93 6.52
C MET A 229 12.52 -6.05 6.00
N MET A 230 13.07 -5.87 4.80
CA MET A 230 13.92 -6.86 4.14
C MET A 230 15.35 -6.35 4.07
N SER A 231 16.31 -7.20 4.43
CA SER A 231 17.70 -7.02 4.06
C SER A 231 17.88 -7.08 2.54
N ILE A 232 19.01 -6.60 2.03
CA ILE A 232 19.32 -6.66 0.59
C ILE A 232 19.33 -8.11 0.04
N GLY A 233 19.62 -9.11 0.88
CA GLY A 233 19.55 -10.52 0.49
C GLY A 233 18.12 -11.00 0.28
N GLU A 234 17.21 -10.61 1.16
CA GLU A 234 15.79 -10.93 1.11
C GLU A 234 15.09 -10.14 0.00
N PHE A 235 15.42 -8.87 -0.16
CA PHE A 235 14.93 -8.02 -1.24
C PHE A 235 15.16 -8.64 -2.62
N ARG A 236 16.33 -9.25 -2.87
CA ARG A 236 16.59 -9.94 -4.16
C ARG A 236 15.65 -11.09 -4.46
N LYS A 237 15.15 -11.75 -3.41
CA LYS A 237 14.20 -12.86 -3.51
C LYS A 237 12.77 -12.35 -3.62
N ASN A 238 12.45 -11.22 -3.00
CA ASN A 238 11.11 -10.65 -2.90
C ASN A 238 11.09 -9.13 -3.20
N PRO A 239 11.49 -8.69 -4.41
CA PRO A 239 11.75 -7.27 -4.65
C PRO A 239 10.47 -6.46 -4.83
N LEU A 240 10.47 -5.26 -4.24
CA LEU A 240 9.50 -4.20 -4.50
C LEU A 240 10.23 -2.97 -5.00
N PHE A 241 9.96 -2.59 -6.24
CA PHE A 241 10.60 -1.45 -6.88
C PHE A 241 9.84 -0.18 -6.54
N ILE A 242 10.54 0.83 -6.01
CA ILE A 242 9.92 2.08 -5.59
C ILE A 242 10.39 3.21 -6.50
N ILE A 243 9.44 3.90 -7.11
CA ILE A 243 9.69 5.13 -7.87
C ILE A 243 9.15 6.30 -7.05
N ASP A 244 10.05 7.17 -6.61
CA ASP A 244 9.72 8.45 -5.99
C ASP A 244 9.49 9.50 -7.09
N CYS A 245 8.27 10.01 -7.16
CA CYS A 245 7.85 11.11 -8.04
C CYS A 245 7.28 12.28 -7.22
N SER A 246 7.55 12.35 -5.91
CA SER A 246 7.00 13.37 -5.01
C SER A 246 7.39 14.80 -5.41
N HIS A 247 8.58 14.97 -5.99
CA HIS A 247 9.15 16.25 -6.45
C HIS A 247 8.70 16.61 -7.89
N GLN A 248 7.42 16.43 -8.20
CA GLN A 248 6.84 16.88 -9.48
C GLN A 248 6.86 18.41 -9.61
N PRO A 249 7.09 18.94 -10.84
CA PRO A 249 7.01 20.37 -11.10
C PRO A 249 5.59 20.90 -10.92
N ASP A 250 5.47 22.10 -10.37
CA ASP A 250 4.19 22.77 -10.12
C ASP A 250 3.37 23.07 -11.39
N ALA A 251 3.99 22.95 -12.58
CA ALA A 251 3.35 23.18 -13.86
C ALA A 251 2.32 22.09 -14.25
N MET A 252 2.28 20.95 -13.56
CA MET A 252 1.35 19.83 -13.84
C MET A 252 -0.12 20.10 -13.39
N LYS A 253 -0.50 21.36 -13.18
CA LYS A 253 -1.63 21.77 -12.33
C LYS A 253 -3.06 21.69 -12.89
N SER A 254 -3.35 21.03 -14.03
CA SER A 254 -4.77 21.00 -14.46
C SER A 254 -5.25 19.89 -15.40
N SER A 255 -4.48 18.82 -15.63
CA SER A 255 -4.97 17.72 -16.47
C SER A 255 -4.92 16.38 -15.76
N THR A 256 -5.82 15.47 -16.16
CA THR A 256 -5.75 14.05 -15.81
C THR A 256 -4.32 13.54 -16.03
N VAL A 257 -3.70 12.97 -15.00
CA VAL A 257 -2.34 12.42 -15.10
C VAL A 257 -2.39 11.10 -15.85
N ASP A 258 -1.75 11.06 -17.02
CA ASP A 258 -1.49 9.83 -17.77
C ASP A 258 -0.30 9.10 -17.14
N ILE A 259 -0.54 7.88 -16.66
CA ILE A 259 0.46 7.07 -15.97
C ILE A 259 0.84 5.90 -16.88
N LYS A 260 2.09 5.86 -17.32
CA LYS A 260 2.64 4.72 -18.06
C LYS A 260 3.86 4.16 -17.36
N LEU A 261 3.89 2.84 -17.18
CA LEU A 261 5.05 2.11 -16.69
C LEU A 261 5.72 1.38 -17.84
N GLU A 262 6.97 1.71 -18.10
CA GLU A 262 7.84 1.00 -19.04
C GLU A 262 8.75 0.06 -18.27
N PHE A 263 8.83 -1.18 -18.74
CA PHE A 263 9.66 -2.24 -18.19
C PHE A 263 10.62 -2.73 -19.26
N GLU A 264 11.90 -2.93 -18.91
CA GLU A 264 12.89 -3.55 -19.78
C GLU A 264 13.58 -4.71 -19.04
N THR A 265 13.95 -5.77 -19.75
CA THR A 265 14.82 -6.84 -19.28
C THR A 265 16.06 -6.99 -20.17
N ARG A 266 17.18 -7.46 -19.60
CA ARG A 266 18.37 -7.88 -20.39
C ARG A 266 18.18 -9.23 -21.06
N LYS A 267 17.18 -10.00 -20.64
CA LYS A 267 16.85 -11.31 -21.19
C LYS A 267 16.11 -11.13 -22.51
N VAL A 268 15.99 -12.23 -23.27
CA VAL A 268 15.24 -12.25 -24.54
C VAL A 268 13.77 -11.88 -24.32
N LYS A 269 13.20 -12.32 -23.19
CA LYS A 269 11.84 -12.04 -22.77
C LYS A 269 11.68 -12.04 -21.25
N PHE A 270 10.67 -11.35 -20.74
CA PHE A 270 10.19 -11.55 -19.39
C PHE A 270 9.74 -13.01 -19.16
N PRO A 271 9.81 -13.52 -17.92
CA PRO A 271 9.30 -14.85 -17.61
C PRO A 271 7.81 -14.97 -17.98
N SER A 272 7.42 -16.13 -18.50
CA SER A 272 6.00 -16.45 -18.74
C SER A 272 5.20 -16.30 -17.46
N ASN A 273 3.89 -16.08 -17.58
CA ASN A 273 2.98 -16.03 -16.42
C ASN A 273 3.37 -14.96 -15.39
N THR A 274 3.91 -13.82 -15.81
CA THR A 274 4.27 -12.74 -14.88
C THR A 274 3.17 -11.68 -14.83
N LYS A 275 2.56 -11.53 -13.65
CA LYS A 275 1.69 -10.41 -13.27
C LYS A 275 2.51 -9.24 -12.78
N VAL A 276 2.01 -8.03 -12.98
CA VAL A 276 2.60 -6.81 -12.42
C VAL A 276 1.57 -6.09 -11.57
N TYR A 277 1.95 -5.71 -10.36
CA TYR A 277 1.16 -4.84 -9.51
C TYR A 277 1.82 -3.48 -9.42
N ALA A 278 1.00 -2.42 -9.47
CA ALA A 278 1.41 -1.07 -9.17
C ALA A 278 0.50 -0.50 -8.07
N LEU A 279 1.09 -0.24 -6.90
CA LEU A 279 0.45 0.49 -5.83
C LEU A 279 0.84 1.96 -5.94
N ILE A 280 -0.13 2.81 -6.29
CA ILE A 280 0.07 4.24 -6.51
C ILE A 280 -0.34 4.97 -5.25
N LEU A 281 0.60 5.69 -4.63
CA LEU A 281 0.37 6.51 -3.44
C LEU A 281 0.25 7.96 -3.88
N HIS A 282 -0.80 8.65 -3.48
CA HIS A 282 -1.04 10.04 -3.84
C HIS A 282 -1.69 10.80 -2.68
N ASP A 283 -1.63 12.12 -2.72
CA ASP A 283 -2.33 12.95 -1.75
C ASP A 283 -3.81 13.04 -2.12
N ALA A 284 -4.66 13.13 -1.10
CA ALA A 284 -6.09 13.31 -1.22
C ALA A 284 -6.57 14.29 -0.14
N TYR A 285 -7.69 14.96 -0.41
CA TYR A 285 -8.29 15.91 0.52
C TYR A 285 -9.76 15.60 0.72
N LEU A 286 -10.21 15.77 1.96
CA LEU A 286 -11.62 15.83 2.27
C LEU A 286 -11.89 17.03 3.17
N THR A 287 -13.10 17.55 3.08
CA THR A 287 -13.60 18.56 4.02
C THR A 287 -14.76 17.93 4.76
N TYR A 288 -14.68 17.88 6.08
CA TYR A 288 -15.81 17.47 6.91
C TYR A 288 -16.33 18.64 7.74
N SER A 289 -17.63 18.65 7.97
CA SER A 289 -18.30 19.61 8.83
C SER A 289 -18.55 18.99 10.20
N ALA A 290 -17.97 19.57 11.25
CA ALA A 290 -18.16 19.09 12.62
C ALA A 290 -19.57 19.39 13.19
N LEU A 291 -20.36 20.25 12.53
CA LEU A 291 -21.68 20.66 12.99
C LEU A 291 -22.78 19.71 12.53
N ASP A 292 -22.77 19.33 11.25
CA ASP A 292 -23.79 18.46 10.65
C ASP A 292 -23.24 17.07 10.23
N GLY A 293 -21.93 16.84 10.36
CA GLY A 293 -21.30 15.57 10.00
C GLY A 293 -21.11 15.35 8.51
N SER A 294 -21.42 16.35 7.67
CA SER A 294 -21.28 16.22 6.21
C SER A 294 -19.82 16.06 5.82
N VAL A 295 -19.55 15.16 4.88
CA VAL A 295 -18.22 14.91 4.32
C VAL A 295 -18.29 15.19 2.83
N HIS A 296 -17.41 16.07 2.37
CA HIS A 296 -17.21 16.36 0.96
C HIS A 296 -15.80 15.92 0.60
N LEU A 297 -15.69 15.00 -0.36
CA LEU A 297 -14.41 14.75 -1.01
C LEU A 297 -14.00 16.07 -1.68
N GLY A 298 -12.78 16.51 -1.38
CA GLY A 298 -12.23 17.63 -2.12
C GLY A 298 -12.04 17.18 -3.55
N THR A 299 -12.79 17.76 -4.48
CA THR A 299 -12.16 18.02 -5.77
C THR A 299 -11.06 19.03 -5.51
N PRO A 300 -9.91 18.85 -6.13
CA PRO A 300 -8.81 19.80 -6.04
C PRO A 300 -9.20 21.26 -6.25
#